data_AF-A0A9J7DJ91-F1
#
_entry.id   AF-A0A9J7DJ91-F1
#
_cell.length_a   1.000
_cell.length_b   1.000
_cell.length_c   1.000
_cell.angle_alpha   90.00
_cell.angle_beta   90.00
_cell.angle_gamma   90.00
#
_symmetry.space_group_name_H-M   'P 1'
#
loop_
_entity.id
_entity.type
_entity.pdbx_description
1 polymer ?
#
loop_
_entity_poly.entity_id
_entity_poly.type
_entity_poly.pdbx_seq_one_letter_code
_entity_poly.pdbx_strand_id
1 'polypeptide(L)'
;MPPAQTFLLPGVSVDVHNSSDAVVTLREVNLQSAGRFRCEVSGEAPSFQTVTEHGDMVVVSLPDQGAPKITGGRPRYQIGDTVRINCTAGRSKPAVQLAWFINGEPAEPYQLRKYDPVLWGRDGLETSILGLQFRVDQHHFRNGDMKLKCVASLSTFYWRSNE
;
A
#
# COMPACT_ATOMS: atom_id res chain seq x y z
N MET A 1 -3.62 2.98 -41.51
CA MET A 1 -2.73 2.58 -40.41
C MET A 1 -2.14 1.23 -40.74
N PRO A 2 -0.82 1.02 -40.58
CA PRO A 2 -0.25 -0.33 -40.61
C PRO A 2 -0.94 -1.20 -39.54
N PRO A 3 -1.03 -2.51 -39.74
CA PRO A 3 -1.66 -3.40 -38.76
C PRO A 3 -0.90 -3.33 -37.43
N ALA A 4 -1.64 -3.15 -36.33
CA ALA A 4 -1.07 -3.21 -34.99
C ALA A 4 -0.55 -4.63 -34.71
N GLN A 5 0.66 -4.73 -34.18
CA GLN A 5 1.27 -5.99 -33.77
C GLN A 5 1.46 -6.00 -32.26
N THR A 6 1.06 -7.09 -31.62
CA THR A 6 1.18 -7.27 -30.16
C THR A 6 2.09 -8.45 -29.85
N PHE A 7 2.85 -8.36 -28.77
CA PHE A 7 3.70 -9.42 -28.26
C PHE A 7 3.20 -9.89 -26.90
N LEU A 8 3.25 -11.20 -26.67
CA LEU A 8 2.90 -11.79 -25.39
C LEU A 8 3.99 -11.50 -24.37
N LEU A 9 3.64 -10.69 -23.38
CA LEU A 9 4.48 -10.41 -22.21
C LEU A 9 3.66 -10.68 -20.94
N PRO A 10 4.26 -11.24 -19.87
CA PRO A 10 3.57 -11.43 -18.60
C PRO A 10 2.98 -10.11 -18.09
N GLY A 11 1.70 -10.12 -17.69
CA GLY A 11 1.01 -8.92 -17.19
C GLY A 11 0.61 -7.90 -18.26
N VAL A 12 0.89 -8.12 -19.54
CA VAL A 12 0.55 -7.19 -20.62
C VAL A 12 -0.39 -7.87 -21.60
N SER A 13 -1.65 -7.47 -21.57
CA SER A 13 -2.69 -7.91 -22.50
C SER A 13 -3.28 -6.69 -23.19
N VAL A 14 -2.99 -6.49 -24.48
CA VAL A 14 -3.35 -5.27 -25.22
C VAL A 14 -4.73 -5.42 -25.86
N ASP A 15 -5.59 -4.44 -25.64
CA ASP A 15 -6.86 -4.28 -26.37
C ASP A 15 -6.62 -3.56 -27.70
N VAL A 16 -6.34 -4.31 -28.76
CA VAL A 16 -6.08 -3.72 -30.08
C VAL A 16 -7.29 -2.95 -30.62
N HIS A 17 -8.52 -3.37 -30.28
CA HIS A 17 -9.74 -2.70 -30.77
C HIS A 17 -9.95 -1.32 -30.13
N ASN A 18 -9.44 -1.13 -28.91
CA ASN A 18 -9.56 0.11 -28.16
C ASN A 18 -8.22 0.84 -28.01
N SER A 19 -7.27 0.53 -28.88
CA SER A 19 -5.95 1.18 -28.95
C SER A 19 -5.82 1.96 -30.26
N SER A 20 -4.91 2.93 -30.28
CA SER A 20 -4.56 3.75 -31.45
C SER A 20 -3.04 3.82 -31.63
N ASP A 21 -2.58 4.65 -32.56
CA ASP A 21 -1.18 5.01 -32.76
C ASP A 21 -0.57 5.81 -31.58
N ALA A 22 -1.40 6.42 -30.73
CA ALA A 22 -0.95 7.23 -29.60
C ALA A 22 -1.36 6.66 -28.22
N VAL A 23 -2.34 5.76 -28.17
CA VAL A 23 -2.92 5.24 -26.92
C VAL A 23 -2.95 3.72 -26.93
N VAL A 24 -2.38 3.09 -25.91
CA VAL A 24 -2.41 1.63 -25.71
C VAL A 24 -3.31 1.30 -24.53
N THR A 25 -4.39 0.56 -24.79
CA THR A 25 -5.31 0.09 -23.75
C THR A 25 -4.93 -1.32 -23.31
N LEU A 26 -4.80 -1.53 -21.99
CA LEU A 26 -4.54 -2.85 -21.42
C LEU A 26 -5.82 -3.48 -20.84
N ARG A 27 -5.97 -4.80 -21.00
CA ARG A 27 -7.01 -5.62 -20.35
C ARG A 27 -6.42 -6.39 -19.17
N GLU A 28 -7.27 -6.69 -18.19
CA GLU A 28 -6.93 -7.59 -17.07
C GLU A 28 -5.64 -7.19 -16.30
N VAL A 29 -5.51 -5.89 -16.04
CA VAL A 29 -4.37 -5.32 -15.29
C VAL A 29 -4.25 -5.99 -13.93
N ASN A 30 -3.05 -6.47 -13.62
CA ASN A 30 -2.73 -7.16 -12.37
C ASN A 30 -1.34 -6.76 -11.88
N LEU A 31 -0.86 -7.35 -10.78
CA LEU A 31 0.42 -6.97 -10.17
C LEU A 31 1.64 -7.17 -11.10
N GLN A 32 1.55 -8.04 -12.11
CA GLN A 32 2.61 -8.23 -13.12
C GLN A 32 2.59 -7.13 -14.19
N SER A 33 1.50 -6.37 -14.32
CA SER A 33 1.39 -5.23 -15.24
C SER A 33 2.17 -4.00 -14.76
N ALA A 34 2.62 -3.99 -13.50
CA ALA A 34 3.42 -2.90 -12.95
C ALA A 34 4.81 -2.88 -13.60
N GLY A 35 5.29 -1.69 -13.94
CA GLY A 35 6.59 -1.52 -14.59
C GLY A 35 6.71 -0.24 -15.39
N ARG A 36 7.85 -0.09 -16.06
CA ARG A 36 8.13 1.06 -16.93
C ARG A 36 7.63 0.79 -18.35
N PHE A 37 6.68 1.58 -18.79
CA PHE A 37 6.19 1.58 -20.16
C PHE A 37 6.95 2.63 -20.96
N ARG A 38 7.39 2.28 -22.17
CA ARG A 38 8.10 3.17 -23.08
C ARG A 38 7.29 3.34 -24.37
N CYS A 39 7.11 4.58 -24.80
CA CYS A 39 6.62 4.91 -26.13
C CYS A 39 7.81 5.30 -27.00
N GLU A 40 7.90 4.74 -28.20
CA GLU A 40 8.95 5.01 -29.17
C GLU A 40 8.31 5.33 -30.53
N VAL A 41 8.69 6.46 -31.13
CA VAL A 41 8.22 6.89 -32.44
C VAL A 41 9.43 7.12 -33.33
N SER A 42 9.49 6.40 -34.45
CA SER A 42 10.57 6.48 -35.43
C SER A 42 10.06 7.07 -36.75
N GLY A 43 10.73 8.10 -37.23
CA GLY A 43 10.55 8.62 -38.59
C GLY A 43 11.16 7.70 -39.63
N GLU A 44 10.68 7.81 -40.87
CA GLU A 44 11.18 7.03 -42.00
C GLU A 44 12.37 7.73 -42.69
N ALA A 45 12.85 7.13 -43.78
CA ALA A 45 13.88 7.71 -44.63
C ALA A 45 13.47 9.13 -45.09
N PRO A 46 14.42 10.08 -45.19
CA PRO A 46 15.87 9.90 -45.09
C PRO A 46 16.46 10.13 -43.69
N SER A 47 15.67 10.61 -42.72
CA SER A 47 16.20 11.12 -41.44
C SER A 47 16.23 10.10 -40.31
N PHE A 48 15.38 9.05 -40.34
CA PHE A 48 15.35 7.94 -39.38
C PHE A 48 15.38 8.37 -37.89
N GLN A 49 14.86 9.55 -37.57
CA GLN A 49 14.90 10.08 -36.21
C GLN A 49 13.97 9.26 -35.31
N THR A 50 14.42 8.93 -34.11
CA THR A 50 13.61 8.20 -33.12
C THR A 50 13.50 9.01 -31.85
N VAL A 51 12.28 9.20 -31.36
CA VAL A 51 11.99 9.83 -30.06
C VAL A 51 11.39 8.80 -29.13
N THR A 52 11.79 8.86 -27.86
CA THR A 52 11.32 7.93 -26.83
C THR A 52 10.94 8.67 -25.57
N GLU A 53 9.82 8.27 -24.98
CA GLU A 53 9.41 8.71 -23.65
C GLU A 53 8.98 7.50 -22.82
N HIS A 54 8.93 7.64 -21.49
CA HIS A 54 8.54 6.55 -20.61
C HIS A 54 7.69 7.04 -19.44
N GLY A 55 6.84 6.14 -18.93
CA GLY A 55 6.05 6.32 -17.72
C GLY A 55 6.06 5.05 -16.87
N ASP A 56 6.02 5.22 -15.55
CA ASP A 56 6.01 4.10 -14.61
C ASP A 56 4.57 3.82 -14.15
N MET A 57 4.08 2.60 -14.39
CA MET A 57 2.78 2.13 -13.91
C MET A 57 2.98 1.36 -12.61
N VAL A 58 2.26 1.77 -11.57
CA VAL A 58 2.18 1.05 -10.29
C VAL A 58 0.79 0.41 -10.18
N VAL A 59 0.75 -0.88 -9.91
CA VAL A 59 -0.51 -1.60 -9.64
C VAL A 59 -0.58 -1.89 -8.15
N VAL A 60 -1.70 -1.49 -7.54
CA VAL A 60 -1.93 -1.61 -6.10
C VAL A 60 -2.95 -2.70 -5.84
N SER A 61 -2.63 -3.61 -4.92
CA SER A 61 -3.61 -4.51 -4.31
C SER A 61 -4.04 -3.91 -2.97
N LEU A 62 -5.30 -3.51 -2.88
CA LEU A 62 -5.88 -3.03 -1.62
C LEU A 62 -5.84 -4.13 -0.55
N PRO A 63 -5.85 -3.76 0.75
CA PRO A 63 -5.92 -4.72 1.84
C PRO A 63 -7.13 -5.64 1.67
N ASP A 64 -6.90 -6.95 1.76
CA ASP A 64 -7.95 -7.98 1.65
C ASP A 64 -8.88 -8.05 2.87
N GLN A 65 -8.55 -7.31 3.93
CA GLN A 65 -9.34 -7.15 5.14
C GLN A 65 -9.67 -5.67 5.33
N GLY A 66 -10.71 -5.38 6.13
CA GLY A 66 -11.13 -4.01 6.43
C GLY A 66 -10.15 -3.25 7.33
N ALA A 67 -10.66 -2.68 8.42
CA ALA A 67 -9.83 -1.95 9.37
C ALA A 67 -8.74 -2.85 9.98
N PRO A 68 -7.56 -2.30 10.34
CA PRO A 68 -6.50 -3.09 10.93
C PRO A 68 -6.92 -3.64 12.30
N LYS A 69 -6.45 -4.83 12.64
CA LYS A 69 -6.81 -5.55 13.85
C LYS A 69 -5.82 -5.27 14.96
N ILE A 70 -6.31 -4.80 16.10
CA ILE A 70 -5.54 -4.62 17.33
C ILE A 70 -5.61 -5.91 18.16
N THR A 71 -4.46 -6.38 18.64
CA THR A 71 -4.32 -7.61 19.45
C THR A 71 -3.37 -7.41 20.62
N GLY A 72 -3.52 -8.23 21.68
CA GLY A 72 -2.70 -8.15 22.90
C GLY A 72 -3.18 -7.13 23.93
N GLY A 73 -4.26 -6.40 23.63
CA GLY A 73 -4.85 -5.40 24.52
C GLY A 73 -5.61 -6.02 25.70
N ARG A 74 -5.71 -5.26 26.79
CA ARG A 74 -6.56 -5.56 27.95
C ARG A 74 -7.75 -4.59 27.98
N PRO A 75 -8.92 -5.01 28.48
CA PRO A 75 -10.10 -4.15 28.55
C PRO A 75 -9.93 -3.00 29.55
N ARG A 76 -9.02 -3.12 30.52
CA ARG A 76 -8.71 -2.09 31.52
C ARG A 76 -7.21 -2.08 31.80
N TYR A 77 -6.68 -0.89 31.98
CA TYR A 77 -5.30 -0.63 32.38
C TYR A 77 -5.29 0.30 33.59
N GLN A 78 -4.32 0.09 34.48
CA GLN A 78 -4.05 0.95 35.63
C GLN A 78 -2.73 1.70 35.43
N ILE A 79 -2.57 2.80 36.17
CA ILE A 79 -1.30 3.54 36.19
C ILE A 79 -0.18 2.60 36.64
N GLY A 80 0.93 2.59 35.91
CA GLY A 80 2.05 1.69 36.13
C GLY A 80 2.02 0.40 35.31
N ASP A 81 0.87 0.04 34.71
CA ASP A 81 0.80 -1.09 33.78
C ASP A 81 1.66 -0.85 32.54
N THR A 82 2.06 -1.94 31.89
CA THR A 82 2.72 -1.87 30.58
C THR A 82 1.74 -2.28 29.50
N VAL A 83 1.43 -1.36 28.60
CA VAL A 83 0.72 -1.68 27.35
C VAL A 83 1.72 -2.33 26.41
N ARG A 84 1.34 -3.46 25.82
CA ARG A 84 2.09 -4.11 24.74
C ARG A 84 1.11 -4.76 23.78
N ILE A 85 0.84 -4.07 22.69
CA ILE A 85 -0.19 -4.47 21.71
C ILE A 85 0.37 -4.40 20.30
N ASN A 86 -0.25 -5.15 19.40
CA ASN A 86 0.11 -5.17 17.98
C ASN A 86 -1.09 -4.78 17.14
N CYS A 87 -0.85 -3.93 16.16
CA CYS A 87 -1.78 -3.63 15.08
C CYS A 87 -1.35 -4.39 13.83
N THR A 88 -2.26 -5.14 13.23
CA THR A 88 -2.01 -5.96 12.03
C THR A 88 -2.98 -5.55 10.93
N ALA A 89 -2.48 -5.25 9.74
CA ALA A 89 -3.31 -4.97 8.58
C ALA A 89 -3.51 -6.20 7.68
N GLY A 90 -4.54 -6.14 6.84
CA GLY A 90 -4.75 -7.13 5.78
C GLY A 90 -3.58 -7.17 4.79
N ARG A 91 -3.55 -8.24 3.99
CA ARG A 91 -2.54 -8.44 2.95
C ARG A 91 -2.78 -7.45 1.82
N SER A 92 -1.74 -6.74 1.40
CA SER A 92 -1.82 -5.68 0.40
C SER A 92 -0.53 -5.60 -0.42
N LYS A 93 -0.53 -4.83 -1.51
CA LYS A 93 0.70 -4.52 -2.25
C LYS A 93 0.62 -3.09 -2.78
N PRO A 94 1.55 -2.19 -2.41
CA PRO A 94 2.64 -2.40 -1.45
C PRO A 94 2.11 -2.64 -0.02
N ALA A 95 2.99 -2.97 0.91
CA ALA A 95 2.66 -3.05 2.33
C ALA A 95 2.03 -1.74 2.83
N VAL A 96 0.92 -1.82 3.57
CA VAL A 96 0.31 -0.63 4.17
C VAL A 96 1.24 0.01 5.21
N GLN A 97 1.13 1.32 5.34
CA GLN A 97 1.71 2.07 6.45
C GLN A 97 0.77 2.02 7.65
N LEU A 98 1.31 1.73 8.82
CA LEU A 98 0.56 1.72 10.07
C LEU A 98 0.97 2.90 10.94
N ALA A 99 0.02 3.47 11.66
CA ALA A 99 0.25 4.52 12.64
C ALA A 99 -0.59 4.27 13.89
N TRP A 100 0.00 4.57 15.05
CA TRP A 100 -0.68 4.51 16.35
C TRP A 100 -0.97 5.91 16.87
N PHE A 101 -2.12 6.05 17.51
CA PHE A 101 -2.54 7.26 18.20
C PHE A 101 -2.98 6.93 19.62
N ILE A 102 -2.56 7.75 20.57
CA ILE A 102 -2.95 7.68 21.98
C ILE A 102 -3.78 8.94 22.28
N ASN A 103 -5.06 8.78 22.56
CA ASN A 103 -6.02 9.87 22.75
C ASN A 103 -6.06 10.89 21.59
N GLY A 104 -5.85 10.42 20.36
CA GLY A 104 -5.84 11.25 19.15
C GLY A 104 -4.49 11.86 18.80
N GLU A 105 -3.50 11.79 19.70
CA GLU A 105 -2.14 12.24 19.43
C GLU A 105 -1.28 11.11 18.85
N PRO A 106 -0.39 11.36 17.88
CA PRO A 106 0.48 10.34 17.32
C PRO A 106 1.39 9.76 18.42
N ALA A 107 1.53 8.43 18.43
CA ALA A 107 2.44 7.76 19.34
C ALA A 107 3.89 8.09 18.98
N GLU A 108 4.72 8.26 20.01
CA GLU A 108 6.11 8.63 19.86
C GLU A 108 6.94 7.48 19.28
N PRO A 109 8.00 7.75 18.48
CA PRO A 109 8.79 6.70 17.84
C PRO A 109 9.38 5.66 18.81
N TYR A 110 9.73 6.06 20.04
CA TYR A 110 10.25 5.14 21.07
C TYR A 110 9.19 4.21 21.66
N GLN A 111 7.90 4.55 21.51
CA GLN A 111 6.78 3.69 21.90
C GLN A 111 6.44 2.67 20.81
N LEU A 112 6.96 2.86 19.59
CA LEU A 112 6.66 2.03 18.44
C LEU A 112 7.66 0.89 18.31
N ARG A 113 7.13 -0.30 18.01
CA ARG A 113 7.94 -1.46 17.62
C ARG A 113 7.65 -1.79 16.16
N LYS A 114 8.61 -1.49 15.30
CA LYS A 114 8.53 -1.80 13.86
C LYS A 114 8.85 -3.28 13.62
N TYR A 115 8.10 -3.88 12.71
CA TYR A 115 8.33 -5.23 12.21
C TYR A 115 8.44 -5.16 10.68
N ASP A 116 9.25 -6.04 10.10
CA ASP A 116 9.30 -6.17 8.65
C ASP A 116 7.97 -6.75 8.12
N PRO A 117 7.49 -6.31 6.95
CA PRO A 117 6.29 -6.85 6.35
C PRO A 117 6.41 -8.37 6.11
N VAL A 118 5.35 -9.10 6.45
CA VAL A 118 5.29 -10.55 6.21
C VAL A 118 4.81 -10.79 4.78
N LEU A 119 5.64 -11.47 3.98
CA LEU A 119 5.33 -11.82 2.59
C LEU A 119 4.45 -13.08 2.51
N TRP A 120 3.44 -13.04 1.66
CA TRP A 120 2.47 -14.12 1.46
C TRP A 120 2.43 -14.63 0.03
N GLY A 121 2.48 -15.97 -0.10
CA GLY A 121 2.19 -16.68 -1.34
C GLY A 121 3.11 -16.33 -2.50
N ARG A 122 2.67 -16.66 -3.73
CA ARG A 122 3.38 -16.32 -4.97
C ARG A 122 3.05 -14.91 -5.49
N ASP A 123 1.91 -14.37 -5.06
CA ASP A 123 1.45 -13.02 -5.47
C ASP A 123 2.29 -11.91 -4.80
N GLY A 124 3.04 -12.27 -3.75
CA GLY A 124 3.93 -11.37 -3.02
C GLY A 124 3.14 -10.25 -2.34
N LEU A 125 1.98 -10.58 -1.76
CA LEU A 125 1.22 -9.67 -0.91
C LEU A 125 1.88 -9.57 0.46
N GLU A 126 1.68 -8.44 1.11
CA GLU A 126 2.41 -8.06 2.32
C GLU A 126 1.45 -7.74 3.45
N THR A 127 1.72 -8.29 4.64
CA THR A 127 1.04 -7.93 5.88
C THR A 127 1.95 -7.04 6.71
N SER A 128 1.49 -5.84 7.03
CA SER A 128 2.18 -4.93 7.94
C SER A 128 1.74 -5.15 9.38
N ILE A 129 2.71 -5.09 10.30
CA ILE A 129 2.48 -5.15 11.75
C ILE A 129 3.21 -3.99 12.41
N LEU A 130 2.54 -3.29 13.32
CA LEU A 130 3.14 -2.24 14.14
C LEU A 130 2.78 -2.44 15.61
N GLY A 131 3.80 -2.62 16.44
CA GLY A 131 3.64 -2.74 17.87
C GLY A 131 3.60 -1.38 18.56
N LEU A 132 2.83 -1.29 19.65
CA LEU A 132 2.81 -0.17 20.57
C LEU A 132 3.17 -0.69 21.98
N GLN A 133 4.16 -0.06 22.60
CA GLN A 133 4.61 -0.39 23.95
C GLN A 133 4.96 0.87 24.74
N PHE A 134 4.28 1.06 25.86
CA PHE A 134 4.58 2.15 26.81
C PHE A 134 4.09 1.80 28.21
N ARG A 135 4.60 2.52 29.21
CA ARG A 135 4.12 2.43 30.59
C ARG A 135 2.99 3.44 30.80
N VAL A 136 1.87 2.97 31.33
CA VAL A 136 0.69 3.78 31.59
C VAL A 136 0.98 4.78 32.71
N ASP A 137 0.53 6.01 32.51
CA ASP A 137 0.77 7.16 33.36
C ASP A 137 -0.52 8.01 33.42
N GLN A 138 -0.64 8.90 34.41
CA GLN A 138 -1.82 9.74 34.63
C GLN A 138 -2.20 10.55 33.38
N HIS A 139 -1.23 11.10 32.66
CA HIS A 139 -1.48 11.92 31.47
C HIS A 139 -2.12 11.16 30.29
N HIS A 140 -2.07 9.82 30.32
CA HIS A 140 -2.71 8.98 29.31
C HIS A 140 -4.23 8.81 29.52
N PHE A 141 -4.77 9.23 30.66
CA PHE A 141 -6.21 9.14 30.92
C PHE A 141 -6.89 10.50 30.72
N ARG A 142 -7.86 10.57 29.83
CA ARG A 142 -8.74 11.74 29.63
C ARG A 142 -10.14 11.36 30.10
N ASN A 143 -10.65 12.06 31.11
CA ASN A 143 -11.93 11.73 31.77
C ASN A 143 -12.03 10.29 32.29
N GLY A 144 -10.89 9.70 32.69
CA GLY A 144 -10.83 8.33 33.20
C GLY A 144 -10.61 7.24 32.14
N ASP A 145 -10.63 7.59 30.85
CA ASP A 145 -10.44 6.64 29.75
C ASP A 145 -9.15 6.92 28.96
N MET A 146 -8.54 5.85 28.45
CA MET A 146 -7.40 5.89 27.52
C MET A 146 -7.82 5.25 26.21
N LYS A 147 -7.76 6.01 25.11
CA LYS A 147 -8.14 5.53 23.77
C LYS A 147 -6.91 5.26 22.92
N LEU A 148 -6.84 4.06 22.35
CA LEU A 148 -5.78 3.64 21.45
C LEU A 148 -6.37 3.41 20.06
N LYS A 149 -5.85 4.09 19.05
CA LYS A 149 -6.33 3.98 17.66
C LYS A 149 -5.18 3.58 16.76
N CYS A 150 -5.41 2.59 15.91
CA CYS A 150 -4.48 2.23 14.85
C CYS A 150 -5.09 2.58 13.48
N VAL A 151 -4.29 3.21 12.63
CA VAL A 151 -4.67 3.59 11.27
C VAL A 151 -3.79 2.86 10.28
N ALA A 152 -4.40 2.31 9.23
CA ALA A 152 -3.71 1.75 8.08
C ALA A 152 -3.93 2.67 6.86
N SER A 153 -2.86 3.08 6.21
CA SER A 153 -2.89 3.89 4.98
C SER A 153 -2.07 3.22 3.89
N LEU A 154 -2.55 3.29 2.65
CA LEU A 154 -1.88 2.69 1.50
C LEU A 154 -1.67 3.76 0.42
N SER A 155 -0.52 4.42 0.45
CA SER A 155 -0.10 5.45 -0.52
C SER A 155 -1.11 6.60 -0.70
N THR A 156 -0.88 7.48 -1.67
CA THR A 156 -1.73 8.66 -1.97
C THR A 156 -3.08 8.32 -2.63
N PHE A 157 -3.38 7.03 -2.87
CA PHE A 157 -4.56 6.62 -3.65
C PHE A 157 -5.75 6.12 -2.80
N TYR A 158 -5.62 5.92 -1.48
CA TYR A 158 -6.72 5.41 -0.64
C TYR A 158 -6.57 5.70 0.87
N TRP A 159 -7.59 6.31 1.50
CA TRP A 159 -7.68 6.61 2.95
C TRP A 159 -8.91 5.93 3.59
N ARG A 160 -8.71 5.11 4.65
CA ARG A 160 -9.76 4.55 5.52
C ARG A 160 -9.30 4.62 6.98
N SER A 161 -10.19 4.96 7.91
CA SER A 161 -9.92 4.90 9.36
C SER A 161 -11.07 4.20 10.09
N ASN A 162 -10.79 3.61 11.25
CA ASN A 162 -11.80 3.09 12.18
C ASN A 162 -11.58 3.71 13.57
N GLU A 163 -12.66 3.90 14.33
CA GLU A 163 -12.67 4.55 15.66
C GLU A 163 -12.78 3.52 16.79
#